data_AF-G2J3Q2-F1
#
_entry.id   AF-G2J3Q2-F1
#
_cell.length_a   1.000
_cell.length_b   1.000
_cell.length_c   1.000
_cell.angle_alpha   90.00
_cell.angle_beta   90.00
_cell.angle_gamma   90.00
#
_symmetry.space_group_name_H-M   'P 1'
#
loop_
_entity.id
_entity.type
_entity.pdbx_description
1 polymer ?
#
loop_
_entity_poly.entity_id
_entity_poly.type
_entity_poly.pdbx_seq_one_letter_code
_entity_poly.pdbx_strand_id
1 'polypeptide(L)'
;MKRHEAETYLAFSPGERGLLCAMLYTTTERHVMGWFTGAKGAHFHRAFFLLEDFFTDEPQRFLATKDGDLYGGWVYDYSHAHPRLQEPIPIDDDIGRTLEALQAAFATEWLFYLDTPGYEEDLARYRAEGLPLHEVNIRHKRLARLDHGGHPWEHISPNTDMNILDYIQEYWPLDYRLP
;
A
#
# COMPACT_ATOMS: atom_id res chain seq x y z
N MET A 1 -12.21 -11.12 17.78
CA MET A 1 -11.45 -11.48 16.57
C MET A 1 -9.97 -11.23 16.85
N LYS A 2 -9.11 -12.25 16.83
CA LYS A 2 -7.67 -12.04 17.00
C LYS A 2 -7.15 -11.41 15.71
N ARG A 3 -6.63 -10.20 15.78
CA ARG A 3 -5.96 -9.53 14.66
C ARG A 3 -4.47 -9.79 14.76
N HIS A 4 -3.85 -10.13 13.64
CA HIS A 4 -2.40 -10.22 13.55
C HIS A 4 -1.82 -8.80 13.42
N GLU A 5 -0.55 -8.65 13.80
CA GLU A 5 0.20 -7.40 13.57
C GLU A 5 0.17 -7.04 12.08
N ALA A 6 0.32 -5.75 11.77
CA ALA A 6 0.29 -5.31 10.39
C ALA A 6 1.57 -5.77 9.67
N GLU A 7 1.39 -6.39 8.52
CA GLU A 7 2.50 -6.78 7.65
C GLU A 7 2.70 -5.69 6.59
N THR A 8 3.95 -5.46 6.20
CA THR A 8 4.35 -4.35 5.34
C THR A 8 5.27 -4.81 4.23
N TYR A 9 5.00 -4.31 3.03
CA TYR A 9 5.84 -4.50 1.85
C TYR A 9 6.18 -3.14 1.23
N LEU A 10 7.45 -2.87 0.97
CA LEU A 10 7.88 -1.67 0.24
C LEU A 10 8.86 -2.05 -0.87
N ALA A 11 8.73 -1.39 -2.01
CA ALA A 11 9.66 -1.46 -3.13
C ALA A 11 10.10 -0.04 -3.52
N PHE A 12 11.41 0.16 -3.61
CA PHE A 12 12.02 1.45 -3.91
C PHE A 12 13.14 1.29 -4.96
N SER A 13 13.13 2.16 -5.97
CA SER A 13 14.21 2.28 -6.93
C SER A 13 15.03 3.54 -6.63
N PRO A 14 16.29 3.44 -6.20
CA PRO A 14 17.17 4.60 -6.00
C PRO A 14 17.49 5.37 -7.29
N GLY A 15 17.09 4.86 -8.47
CA GLY A 15 17.20 5.54 -9.75
C GLY A 15 16.12 6.62 -9.91
N GLU A 16 15.47 6.70 -11.08
CA GLU A 16 14.54 7.81 -11.36
C GLU A 16 13.18 7.67 -10.64
N ARG A 17 12.75 6.45 -10.34
CA ARG A 17 11.35 6.17 -9.97
C ARG A 17 11.04 6.33 -8.49
N GLY A 18 12.03 6.23 -7.60
CA GLY A 18 11.81 6.34 -6.15
C GLY A 18 10.88 5.25 -5.63
N LEU A 19 9.90 5.63 -4.80
CA LEU A 19 8.92 4.69 -4.25
C LEU A 19 8.08 4.07 -5.38
N LEU A 20 8.25 2.76 -5.60
CA LEU A 20 7.47 2.01 -6.59
C LEU A 20 6.13 1.58 -6.01
N CYS A 21 6.18 1.03 -4.79
CA CYS A 21 5.02 0.55 -4.05
C CYS A 21 5.32 0.58 -2.55
N ALA A 22 4.32 0.96 -1.76
CA ALA A 22 4.25 0.69 -0.33
C ALA A 22 2.87 0.11 -0.03
N MET A 23 2.84 -1.02 0.67
CA MET A 23 1.65 -1.73 1.05
C MET A 23 1.74 -2.09 2.53
N LEU A 24 0.60 -1.99 3.20
CA LEU A 24 0.38 -2.57 4.51
C LEU A 24 -0.91 -3.39 4.48
N TYR A 25 -0.96 -4.45 5.25
CA TYR A 25 -2.20 -5.18 5.45
C TYR A 25 -2.25 -5.86 6.81
N THR A 26 -3.45 -6.23 7.23
CA THR A 26 -3.69 -7.14 8.34
C THR A 26 -4.68 -8.21 7.88
N THR A 27 -4.73 -9.30 8.63
CA THR A 27 -5.59 -10.45 8.34
C THR A 27 -6.58 -10.69 9.45
N THR A 28 -7.74 -11.21 9.06
CA THR A 28 -8.68 -11.89 9.93
C THR A 28 -8.70 -13.37 9.56
N GLU A 29 -9.54 -14.17 10.20
CA GLU A 29 -9.70 -15.59 9.86
C GLU A 29 -10.17 -15.81 8.41
N ARG A 30 -10.84 -14.82 7.79
CA ARG A 30 -11.41 -14.94 6.44
C ARG A 30 -10.88 -13.91 5.45
N HIS A 31 -10.52 -12.72 5.92
CA HIS A 31 -10.32 -11.55 5.08
C HIS A 31 -8.90 -11.00 5.18
N VAL A 32 -8.46 -10.32 4.13
CA VAL A 32 -7.29 -9.45 4.14
C VAL A 32 -7.77 -8.02 3.97
N MET A 33 -7.30 -7.09 4.78
CA MET A 33 -7.64 -5.67 4.61
C MET A 33 -6.39 -4.82 4.78
N GLY A 34 -6.28 -3.76 4.00
CA GLY A 34 -5.07 -2.98 3.99
C GLY A 34 -5.14 -1.71 3.18
N TRP A 35 -3.97 -1.16 2.93
CA TRP A 35 -3.78 0.05 2.15
C TRP A 35 -2.52 -0.09 1.31
N PHE A 36 -2.56 0.45 0.10
CA PHE A 36 -1.38 0.59 -0.72
C PHE A 36 -1.28 1.99 -1.32
N THR A 37 -0.05 2.39 -1.63
CA THR A 37 0.27 3.54 -2.48
C THR A 37 1.42 3.18 -3.41
N GLY A 38 1.45 3.73 -4.61
CA GLY A 38 2.56 3.50 -5.53
C GLY A 38 2.42 4.25 -6.84
N ALA A 39 3.45 4.15 -7.66
CA ALA A 39 3.50 4.83 -8.95
C ALA A 39 2.49 4.24 -9.94
N LYS A 40 1.78 5.11 -10.65
CA LYS A 40 0.91 4.81 -11.79
C LYS A 40 1.06 5.91 -12.84
N GLY A 41 1.86 5.66 -13.87
CA GLY A 41 2.27 6.68 -14.84
C GLY A 41 3.04 7.81 -14.15
N ALA A 42 2.54 9.04 -14.29
CA ALA A 42 3.15 10.24 -13.69
C ALA A 42 2.59 10.60 -12.30
N HIS A 43 1.69 9.78 -11.75
CA HIS A 43 0.99 10.07 -10.50
C HIS A 43 1.17 8.94 -9.49
N PHE A 44 0.92 9.24 -8.22
CA PHE A 44 0.73 8.21 -7.21
C PHE A 44 -0.74 7.81 -7.15
N HIS A 45 -0.97 6.50 -7.10
CA HIS A 45 -2.29 5.96 -6.83
C HIS A 45 -2.28 5.31 -5.45
N ARG A 46 -3.37 5.50 -4.71
CA ARG A 46 -3.55 4.94 -3.38
C ARG A 46 -4.97 4.42 -3.22
N ALA A 47 -5.12 3.33 -2.48
CA ALA A 47 -6.42 2.81 -2.13
C ALA A 47 -6.34 2.04 -0.81
N PHE A 48 -7.44 2.11 -0.06
CA PHE A 48 -7.74 1.07 0.91
C PHE A 48 -8.34 -0.11 0.16
N PHE A 49 -8.14 -1.32 0.68
CA PHE A 49 -8.68 -2.52 0.07
C PHE A 49 -9.18 -3.54 1.10
N LEU A 50 -10.05 -4.41 0.62
CA LEU A 50 -10.55 -5.60 1.30
C LEU A 50 -10.56 -6.76 0.30
N LEU A 51 -9.84 -7.83 0.62
CA LEU A 51 -9.98 -9.13 -0.01
C LEU A 51 -10.94 -9.96 0.84
N GLU A 52 -12.17 -10.09 0.35
CA GLU A 52 -13.17 -10.93 1.00
C GLU A 52 -12.83 -12.40 0.76
N ASP A 53 -13.02 -13.22 1.80
CA ASP A 53 -12.95 -14.68 1.73
C ASP A 53 -11.64 -15.29 1.20
N PHE A 54 -10.53 -14.54 1.29
CA PHE A 54 -9.20 -14.92 0.79
C PHE A 54 -8.68 -16.26 1.34
N PHE A 55 -8.95 -16.56 2.61
CA PHE A 55 -8.50 -17.80 3.26
C PHE A 55 -9.53 -18.93 3.22
N THR A 56 -10.51 -18.84 2.32
CA THR A 56 -11.61 -19.81 2.23
C THR A 56 -11.80 -20.29 0.79
N ASP A 57 -12.62 -21.32 0.61
CA ASP A 57 -12.99 -21.85 -0.71
C ASP A 57 -14.13 -21.05 -1.38
N GLU A 58 -14.62 -19.98 -0.75
CA GLU A 58 -15.66 -19.12 -1.29
C GLU A 58 -15.12 -18.17 -2.39
N PRO A 59 -15.99 -17.67 -3.30
CA PRO A 59 -15.58 -16.69 -4.30
C PRO A 59 -14.98 -15.43 -3.67
N GLN A 60 -13.74 -15.13 -4.04
CA GLN A 60 -13.01 -13.96 -3.54
C GLN A 60 -13.50 -12.67 -4.22
N ARG A 61 -13.55 -11.58 -3.45
CA ARG A 61 -13.80 -10.23 -3.97
C ARG A 61 -12.65 -9.33 -3.59
N PHE A 62 -12.21 -8.49 -4.52
CA PHE A 62 -11.14 -7.52 -4.27
C PHE A 62 -11.72 -6.12 -4.31
N LEU A 63 -12.26 -5.69 -3.19
CA LEU A 63 -12.83 -4.37 -3.03
C LEU A 63 -11.75 -3.33 -2.78
N ALA A 64 -11.88 -2.15 -3.38
CA ALA A 64 -10.98 -1.03 -3.15
C ALA A 64 -11.68 0.32 -3.21
N THR A 65 -11.16 1.27 -2.42
CA THR A 65 -11.62 2.66 -2.45
C THR A 65 -11.04 3.42 -3.63
N LYS A 66 -11.63 4.57 -3.92
CA LYS A 66 -11.06 5.53 -4.86
C LYS A 66 -10.17 6.51 -4.12
N ASP A 67 -8.90 6.59 -4.51
CA ASP A 67 -7.91 7.57 -4.01
C ASP A 67 -7.73 7.56 -2.47
N GLY A 68 -8.08 6.45 -1.82
CA GLY A 68 -8.04 6.30 -0.36
C GLY A 68 -9.25 6.88 0.38
N ASP A 69 -10.35 7.22 -0.30
CA ASP A 69 -11.55 7.76 0.35
C ASP A 69 -12.40 6.65 1.01
N LEU A 70 -12.30 6.52 2.33
CA LEU A 70 -13.10 5.55 3.11
C LEU A 70 -14.57 5.95 3.23
N TYR A 71 -14.88 7.25 3.26
CA TYR A 71 -16.26 7.74 3.36
C TYR A 71 -17.03 7.56 2.05
N GLY A 72 -16.31 7.57 0.93
CA GLY A 72 -16.84 7.27 -0.40
C GLY A 72 -17.19 5.80 -0.65
N GLY A 73 -16.80 4.89 0.26
CA GLY A 73 -17.09 3.47 0.15
C GLY A 73 -16.11 2.69 -0.73
N TRP A 74 -16.36 1.39 -0.87
CA TRP A 74 -15.73 0.57 -1.90
C TRP A 74 -16.28 0.96 -3.26
N VAL A 75 -15.41 1.37 -4.18
CA VAL A 75 -15.77 1.87 -5.52
C VAL A 75 -15.36 0.89 -6.61
N TYR A 76 -14.35 0.08 -6.34
CA TYR A 76 -13.82 -0.91 -7.27
C TYR A 76 -13.98 -2.32 -6.70
N ASP A 77 -14.24 -3.27 -7.57
CA ASP A 77 -14.06 -4.71 -7.38
C ASP A 77 -13.10 -5.22 -8.46
N TYR A 78 -11.82 -5.34 -8.11
CA TYR A 78 -10.79 -5.72 -9.05
C TYR A 78 -10.81 -7.20 -9.43
N SER A 79 -11.67 -8.03 -8.81
CA SER A 79 -11.90 -9.41 -9.26
C SER A 79 -12.59 -9.50 -10.62
N HIS A 80 -13.05 -8.37 -11.17
CA HIS A 80 -13.77 -8.29 -12.44
C HIS A 80 -13.03 -7.45 -13.50
N ALA A 81 -13.20 -7.82 -14.78
CA ALA A 81 -12.59 -7.12 -15.91
C ALA A 81 -13.01 -5.64 -16.05
N HIS A 82 -14.22 -5.30 -15.58
CA HIS A 82 -14.70 -3.93 -15.46
C HIS A 82 -14.84 -3.60 -13.98
N PRO A 83 -13.75 -3.14 -13.33
CA PRO A 83 -13.68 -3.15 -11.88
C PRO A 83 -14.54 -2.09 -11.21
N ARG A 84 -15.01 -1.06 -11.93
CA ARG A 84 -15.80 0.00 -11.31
C ARG A 84 -17.22 -0.49 -10.99
N LEU A 85 -17.59 -0.42 -9.72
CA LEU A 85 -18.94 -0.72 -9.25
C LEU A 85 -19.95 0.32 -9.78
N GLN A 86 -21.18 -0.14 -10.01
CA GLN A 86 -22.28 0.76 -10.41
C GLN A 86 -22.62 1.74 -9.28
N GLU A 87 -22.61 1.25 -8.04
CA GLU A 87 -22.84 2.03 -6.83
C GLU A 87 -21.75 1.68 -5.81
N PRO A 88 -21.23 2.66 -5.05
CA PRO A 88 -20.28 2.37 -3.99
C PRO A 88 -20.91 1.54 -2.87
N ILE A 89 -20.15 0.59 -2.33
CA ILE A 89 -20.57 -0.20 -1.16
C ILE A 89 -20.04 0.50 0.10
N PRO A 90 -20.90 0.86 1.07
CA PRO A 90 -20.44 1.48 2.32
C PRO A 90 -19.43 0.60 3.06
N ILE A 91 -18.41 1.23 3.65
CA ILE A 91 -17.43 0.56 4.48
C ILE A 91 -17.98 0.50 5.90
N ASP A 92 -17.90 -0.68 6.52
CA ASP A 92 -18.25 -0.85 7.93
C ASP A 92 -17.35 0.02 8.82
N ASP A 93 -17.96 0.69 9.79
CA ASP A 93 -17.30 1.64 10.69
C ASP A 93 -16.07 1.06 11.41
N ASP A 94 -16.13 -0.20 11.85
CA ASP A 94 -15.00 -0.85 12.53
C ASP A 94 -13.87 -1.15 11.53
N ILE A 95 -14.19 -1.52 10.30
CA ILE A 95 -13.22 -1.72 9.23
C ILE A 95 -12.56 -0.38 8.88
N GLY A 96 -13.35 0.67 8.66
CA GLY A 96 -12.86 2.02 8.35
C GLY A 96 -11.88 2.54 9.39
N ARG A 97 -12.28 2.54 10.67
CA ARG A 97 -11.39 2.97 11.79
C ARG A 97 -10.10 2.16 11.86
N THR A 98 -10.19 0.85 11.59
CA THR A 98 -9.01 -0.03 11.61
C THR A 98 -8.05 0.33 10.50
N LEU A 99 -8.55 0.52 9.28
CA LEU A 99 -7.76 0.89 8.11
C LEU A 99 -7.10 2.26 8.29
N GLU A 100 -7.82 3.26 8.81
CA GLU A 100 -7.25 4.58 9.14
C GLU A 100 -6.11 4.47 10.15
N ALA A 101 -6.31 3.74 11.24
CA ALA A 101 -5.29 3.57 12.27
C ALA A 101 -4.03 2.89 11.73
N LEU A 102 -4.20 1.85 10.92
CA LEU A 102 -3.11 1.14 10.27
C LEU A 102 -2.33 2.03 9.30
N GLN A 103 -3.03 2.75 8.42
CA GLN A 103 -2.42 3.66 7.45
C GLN A 103 -1.70 4.82 8.13
N ALA A 104 -2.29 5.42 9.18
CA ALA A 104 -1.66 6.50 9.93
C ALA A 104 -0.36 6.04 10.62
N ALA A 105 -0.38 4.86 11.27
CA ALA A 105 0.80 4.30 11.92
C ALA A 105 1.93 4.02 10.91
N PHE A 106 1.59 3.33 9.80
CA PHE A 106 2.54 3.01 8.75
C PHE A 106 3.11 4.27 8.08
N ALA A 107 2.26 5.21 7.67
CA ALA A 107 2.70 6.44 7.01
C ALA A 107 3.61 7.27 7.92
N THR A 108 3.27 7.38 9.22
CA THR A 108 4.12 8.07 10.20
C THR A 108 5.49 7.42 10.30
N GLU A 109 5.53 6.09 10.32
CA GLU A 109 6.77 5.33 10.47
C GLU A 109 7.66 5.37 9.22
N TRP A 110 7.06 5.20 8.05
CA TRP A 110 7.74 4.85 6.81
C TRP A 110 7.79 5.96 5.78
N LEU A 111 6.80 6.85 5.75
CA LEU A 111 6.60 7.76 4.62
C LEU A 111 6.75 9.23 5.02
N PHE A 112 7.09 10.05 4.04
CA PHE A 112 6.91 11.50 4.10
C PHE A 112 6.33 12.01 2.79
N TYR A 113 5.58 13.11 2.85
CA TYR A 113 4.87 13.70 1.73
C TYR A 113 5.29 15.15 1.57
N LEU A 114 5.56 15.58 0.33
CA LEU A 114 6.07 16.93 0.04
C LEU A 114 5.05 18.06 0.28
N ASP A 115 3.78 17.73 0.44
CA ASP A 115 2.68 18.65 0.73
C ASP A 115 2.38 18.76 2.25
N THR A 116 3.05 17.96 3.09
CA THR A 116 2.87 17.96 4.55
C THR A 116 4.07 18.55 5.29
N PRO A 117 3.93 19.28 6.41
CA PRO A 117 5.09 19.75 7.18
C PRO A 117 5.95 18.61 7.75
N GLY A 118 7.24 18.88 8.01
CA GLY A 118 8.12 17.95 8.73
C GLY A 118 8.92 16.97 7.86
N TYR A 119 9.10 17.29 6.56
CA TYR A 119 9.98 16.54 5.64
C TYR A 119 11.34 17.18 5.45
N GLU A 120 11.64 18.34 6.05
CA GLU A 120 12.78 19.19 5.66
C GLU A 120 14.12 18.45 5.83
N GLU A 121 14.27 17.65 6.88
CA GLU A 121 15.44 16.82 7.11
C GLU A 121 15.55 15.70 6.07
N ASP A 122 14.46 14.96 5.84
CA ASP A 122 14.39 13.88 4.85
C ASP A 122 14.73 14.43 3.43
N LEU A 123 14.18 15.60 3.07
CA LEU A 123 14.43 16.27 1.80
C LEU A 123 15.91 16.63 1.62
N ALA A 124 16.54 17.18 2.65
CA ALA A 124 17.97 17.54 2.60
C ALA A 124 18.85 16.30 2.36
N ARG A 125 18.52 15.18 3.02
CA ARG A 125 19.22 13.90 2.85
C ARG A 125 19.05 13.33 1.44
N TYR A 126 17.81 13.28 0.94
CA TYR A 126 17.52 12.85 -0.42
C TYR A 126 18.31 13.64 -1.46
N ARG A 127 18.35 14.97 -1.33
CA ARG A 127 19.12 15.84 -2.24
C ARG A 127 20.63 15.59 -2.14
N ALA A 128 21.16 15.42 -0.93
CA ALA A 128 22.58 15.17 -0.72
C ALA A 128 23.05 13.84 -1.36
N GLU A 129 22.16 12.85 -1.42
CA GLU A 129 22.44 11.52 -1.97
C GLU A 129 21.97 11.36 -3.43
N GLY A 130 21.38 12.41 -4.02
CA GLY A 130 20.86 12.38 -5.39
C GLY A 130 19.67 11.42 -5.57
N LEU A 131 18.93 11.13 -4.50
CA LEU A 131 17.77 10.25 -4.54
C LEU A 131 16.55 10.93 -5.20
N PRO A 132 15.71 10.14 -5.90
CA PRO A 132 14.49 10.65 -6.53
C PRO A 132 13.52 11.18 -5.48
N LEU A 133 12.92 12.34 -5.76
CA LEU A 133 11.93 12.99 -4.92
C LEU A 133 10.62 13.11 -5.69
N HIS A 134 9.58 12.49 -5.15
CA HIS A 134 8.22 12.50 -5.72
C HIS A 134 7.18 12.94 -4.68
N GLU A 135 5.89 12.84 -5.00
CA GLU A 135 4.81 13.19 -4.07
C GLU A 135 4.87 12.40 -2.75
N VAL A 136 5.17 11.09 -2.84
CA VAL A 136 5.30 10.17 -1.70
C VAL A 136 6.69 9.55 -1.70
N ASN A 137 7.36 9.59 -0.55
CA ASN A 137 8.73 9.11 -0.41
C ASN A 137 8.90 8.30 0.88
N ILE A 138 9.95 7.47 0.95
CA ILE A 138 10.31 6.73 2.15
C ILE A 138 11.15 7.62 3.06
N ARG A 139 10.84 7.72 4.35
CA ARG A 139 11.70 8.41 5.32
C ARG A 139 13.13 7.93 5.21
N HIS A 140 14.09 8.84 5.12
CA HIS A 140 15.50 8.54 4.83
C HIS A 140 16.07 7.50 5.80
N LYS A 141 15.78 7.66 7.11
CA LYS A 141 16.18 6.71 8.17
C LYS A 141 15.66 5.28 7.96
N ARG A 142 14.64 5.08 7.13
CA ARG A 142 14.03 3.78 6.82
C ARG A 142 14.62 3.15 5.55
N LEU A 143 15.33 3.89 4.72
CA LEU A 143 16.00 3.33 3.53
C LEU A 143 17.03 2.26 3.91
N ALA A 144 17.69 2.39 5.06
CA ALA A 144 18.61 1.39 5.60
C ALA A 144 17.93 0.08 6.06
N ARG A 145 16.59 0.03 6.12
CA ARG A 145 15.82 -1.18 6.42
C ARG A 145 15.40 -1.96 5.17
N LEU A 146 15.62 -1.39 3.99
CA LEU A 146 15.41 -2.10 2.73
C LEU A 146 16.59 -3.05 2.51
N ASP A 147 16.34 -4.21 1.91
CA ASP A 147 17.37 -5.04 1.32
C ASP A 147 17.91 -4.37 0.05
N HIS A 148 19.23 -4.17 0.03
CA HIS A 148 19.94 -3.51 -1.07
C HIS A 148 20.61 -4.53 -2.01
N GLY A 149 20.43 -5.83 -1.75
CA GLY A 149 21.00 -6.92 -2.56
C GLY A 149 20.37 -7.07 -3.95
N GLY A 150 19.19 -6.49 -4.17
CA GLY A 150 18.44 -6.53 -5.43
C GLY A 150 18.13 -5.15 -6.02
N HIS A 151 17.46 -5.17 -7.18
CA HIS A 151 16.78 -4.00 -7.72
C HIS A 151 15.37 -4.40 -8.17
N PRO A 152 14.31 -3.85 -7.55
CA PRO A 152 14.31 -2.75 -6.58
C PRO A 152 14.89 -3.10 -5.20
N TRP A 153 15.13 -2.09 -4.37
CA TRP A 153 15.36 -2.27 -2.93
C TRP A 153 14.03 -2.56 -2.25
N GLU A 154 13.98 -3.60 -1.43
CA GLU A 154 12.72 -4.11 -0.90
C GLU A 154 12.72 -4.21 0.61
N HIS A 155 11.57 -3.96 1.24
CA HIS A 155 11.34 -4.34 2.62
C HIS A 155 10.13 -5.26 2.68
N ILE A 156 10.31 -6.39 3.35
CA ILE A 156 9.27 -7.38 3.58
C ILE A 156 9.25 -7.64 5.09
N SER A 157 8.10 -7.44 5.73
CA SER A 157 7.98 -7.79 7.15
C SER A 157 8.02 -9.31 7.35
N PRO A 158 8.50 -9.80 8.51
CA PRO A 158 8.84 -11.22 8.68
C PRO A 158 7.71 -12.23 8.44
N ASN A 159 6.44 -11.86 8.66
CA ASN A 159 5.30 -12.76 8.45
C ASN A 159 4.45 -12.36 7.24
N THR A 160 5.03 -11.63 6.30
CA THR A 160 4.35 -11.36 5.02
C THR A 160 4.04 -12.68 4.33
N ASP A 161 2.78 -12.87 3.96
CA ASP A 161 2.30 -13.97 3.13
C ASP A 161 2.39 -13.54 1.67
N MET A 162 3.34 -14.15 0.96
CA MET A 162 3.58 -13.81 -0.44
C MET A 162 2.39 -14.12 -1.34
N ASN A 163 1.50 -15.05 -0.97
CA ASN A 163 0.30 -15.33 -1.77
C ASN A 163 -0.66 -14.15 -1.79
N ILE A 164 -0.74 -13.39 -0.68
CA ILE A 164 -1.54 -12.16 -0.61
C ILE A 164 -0.96 -11.12 -1.57
N LEU A 165 0.36 -10.92 -1.51
CA LEU A 165 1.03 -9.94 -2.35
C LEU A 165 0.92 -10.32 -3.83
N ASP A 166 1.09 -11.60 -4.17
CA ASP A 166 0.91 -12.16 -5.51
C ASP A 166 -0.50 -11.94 -6.05
N TYR A 167 -1.52 -12.19 -5.23
CA TYR A 167 -2.90 -11.93 -5.61
C TYR A 167 -3.15 -10.44 -5.83
N ILE A 168 -2.73 -9.58 -4.90
CA ILE A 168 -2.96 -8.14 -5.00
C ILE A 168 -2.30 -7.58 -6.26
N GLN A 169 -1.07 -7.98 -6.57
CA GLN A 169 -0.33 -7.43 -7.71
C GLN A 169 -0.92 -7.79 -9.06
N GLU A 170 -1.63 -8.92 -9.16
CA GLU A 170 -2.31 -9.33 -10.40
C GLU A 170 -3.35 -8.29 -10.81
N TYR A 171 -4.04 -7.71 -9.82
CA TYR A 171 -5.21 -6.88 -10.03
C TYR A 171 -5.01 -5.39 -9.74
N TRP A 172 -4.01 -5.03 -8.92
CA TRP A 172 -3.84 -3.65 -8.49
C TRP A 172 -3.50 -2.72 -9.67
N PRO A 173 -3.90 -1.44 -9.58
CA PRO A 173 -3.74 -0.50 -10.69
C PRO A 173 -2.35 0.16 -10.75
N LEU A 174 -1.39 -0.26 -9.92
CA LEU A 174 -0.03 0.29 -9.89
C LEU A 174 0.76 -0.16 -11.12
N ASP A 175 1.84 0.52 -11.47
CA ASP A 175 2.75 0.07 -12.54
C ASP A 175 3.70 -1.03 -12.06
N TYR A 176 3.93 -1.09 -10.74
CA TYR A 176 4.84 -2.05 -10.13
C TYR A 176 4.28 -3.47 -10.16
N ARG A 177 5.12 -4.43 -10.51
CA ARG A 177 4.89 -5.88 -10.39
C ARG A 177 6.13 -6.49 -9.76
N LEU A 178 5.94 -7.45 -8.87
CA LEU A 178 7.02 -8.27 -8.34
C LEU A 178 7.80 -8.93 -9.50
N PRO A 179 9.13 -9.04 -9.36
CA PRO A 179 9.97 -9.71 -10.34
C PRO A 179 9.73 -11.24 -10.41
#